data_AF-A0AAV5VAF7-F1
#
_entry.id   AF-A0AAV5VAF7-F1
#
_cell.length_a   1.000
_cell.length_b   1.000
_cell.length_c   1.000
_cell.angle_alpha   90.00
_cell.angle_beta   90.00
_cell.angle_gamma   90.00
#
_symmetry.space_group_name_H-M   'P 1'
#
loop_
_entity.id
_entity.type
_entity.pdbx_description
1 polymer ?
#
loop_
_entity_poly.entity_id
_entity_poly.type
_entity_poly.pdbx_seq_one_letter_code
_entity_poly.pdbx_strand_id
1 'polypeptide(L)'
;FLNLLIDLIFKCEEATEIMIDEKTPIEKLFQPIEQVIMFNWQRSGSLKRFFRILHSANEGRGVRKNHDEMVRLNRWMRWYRNFMILYSLFFTVYFISGIRPYGMDWHLVTRILYFERLLIVYVLTLSYLLIGWSIQLHIYCFCIRAALCEIRQFINDAVEMKCASEKEAIAFFTESIQRNVRLSLAVRHLDEILKRFAFFEIAIIIPCTLFVTFATIMKRKAPMIEFIPNVVLVFMCILLFHVLTISPARLQNQVKKTRSVFCSNIRQWIPYGQSVHTAALVFSSHLGQNDIGVTLWGFALLSKPLILTSLSAMMTSLAIFLQFSDCKKKLDEVHGFPNSTTID
;
A
#
# COMPACT_ATOMS: atom_id res chain seq x y z
N PHE A 1 -6.56 -22.23 -10.24
CA PHE A 1 -6.34 -21.03 -9.40
C PHE A 1 -7.42 -19.95 -9.57
N LEU A 2 -7.90 -19.60 -10.78
CA LEU A 2 -9.07 -18.68 -10.92
C LEU A 2 -10.39 -19.38 -10.51
N ASN A 3 -10.59 -20.64 -10.91
CA ASN A 3 -11.66 -21.49 -10.36
C ASN A 3 -11.45 -21.79 -8.87
N LEU A 4 -10.20 -21.75 -8.39
CA LEU A 4 -9.85 -21.92 -6.97
C LEU A 4 -10.14 -20.65 -6.15
N LEU A 5 -10.14 -19.47 -6.77
CA LEU A 5 -10.46 -18.18 -6.17
C LEU A 5 -11.97 -17.92 -6.18
N ILE A 6 -12.68 -18.39 -7.22
CA ILE A 6 -14.14 -18.40 -7.29
C ILE A 6 -14.70 -19.47 -6.33
N ASP A 7 -14.06 -20.65 -6.23
CA ASP A 7 -14.30 -21.62 -5.14
C ASP A 7 -13.99 -21.03 -3.77
N LEU A 8 -12.92 -20.24 -3.60
CA LEU A 8 -12.59 -19.62 -2.30
C LEU A 8 -13.63 -18.57 -1.86
N ILE A 9 -14.25 -17.89 -2.82
CA ILE A 9 -15.28 -16.88 -2.57
C ILE A 9 -16.64 -17.53 -2.26
N PHE A 10 -16.97 -18.68 -2.88
CA PHE A 10 -18.17 -19.45 -2.56
C PHE A 10 -18.00 -20.37 -1.33
N LYS A 11 -16.80 -20.90 -1.06
CA LYS A 11 -16.44 -21.69 0.15
C LYS A 11 -16.08 -20.83 1.36
N CYS A 12 -16.36 -19.51 1.34
CA CYS A 12 -16.16 -18.62 2.48
C CYS A 12 -17.02 -18.95 3.71
N GLU A 13 -17.92 -19.93 3.64
CA GLU A 13 -18.58 -20.57 4.79
C GLU A 13 -17.83 -21.79 5.36
N GLU A 14 -17.10 -22.57 4.55
CA GLU A 14 -16.38 -23.80 4.99
C GLU A 14 -14.87 -23.60 5.23
N ALA A 15 -14.24 -22.55 4.68
CA ALA A 15 -12.80 -22.33 4.80
C ALA A 15 -12.31 -21.85 6.20
N THR A 16 -13.17 -21.88 7.21
CA THR A 16 -12.81 -21.49 8.58
C THR A 16 -12.28 -22.66 9.43
N GLU A 17 -12.45 -23.92 8.99
CA GLU A 17 -12.07 -25.10 9.79
C GLU A 17 -10.68 -25.68 9.49
N ILE A 18 -10.04 -25.35 8.36
CA ILE A 18 -8.76 -25.99 7.96
C ILE A 18 -7.50 -25.23 8.45
N MET A 19 -7.63 -24.08 9.10
CA MET A 19 -6.47 -23.34 9.65
C MET A 19 -6.27 -23.49 11.18
N ILE A 20 -6.86 -24.50 11.81
CA ILE A 20 -6.74 -24.70 13.26
C ILE A 20 -5.83 -25.86 13.67
N ASP A 21 -5.61 -26.88 12.83
CA ASP A 21 -4.83 -28.04 13.25
C ASP A 21 -3.44 -28.13 12.60
N GLU A 22 -2.46 -28.34 13.48
CA GLU A 22 -1.04 -28.58 13.25
C GLU A 22 -0.16 -27.37 12.86
N LYS A 23 0.16 -26.56 13.88
CA LYS A 23 1.32 -25.66 13.83
C LYS A 23 2.62 -26.47 13.74
N THR A 24 3.30 -26.38 12.61
CA THR A 24 4.61 -27.01 12.41
C THR A 24 5.70 -26.33 13.26
N PRO A 25 6.80 -27.03 13.61
CA PRO A 25 7.89 -26.47 14.43
C PRO A 25 8.60 -25.25 13.80
N ILE A 26 8.45 -25.02 12.50
CA ILE A 26 9.01 -23.86 11.78
C ILE A 26 8.25 -22.57 12.15
N GLU A 27 6.92 -22.62 12.32
CA GLU A 27 6.11 -21.44 12.68
C GLU A 27 6.46 -20.89 14.07
N LYS A 28 6.88 -21.76 15.01
CA LYS A 28 7.36 -21.33 16.33
C LYS A 28 8.67 -20.56 16.26
N LEU A 29 9.55 -20.89 15.30
CA LEU A 29 10.85 -20.24 15.14
C LEU A 29 10.70 -18.83 14.54
N PHE A 30 9.73 -18.64 13.66
CA PHE A 30 9.44 -17.36 13.01
C PHE A 30 8.34 -16.55 13.72
N GLN A 31 7.74 -17.04 14.79
CA GLN A 31 6.69 -16.36 15.54
C GLN A 31 7.05 -14.91 15.97
N PRO A 32 8.28 -14.59 16.42
CA PRO A 32 8.65 -13.20 16.72
C PRO A 32 8.67 -12.34 15.46
N ILE A 33 9.13 -12.90 14.35
CA ILE A 33 9.17 -12.24 13.04
C ILE A 33 7.74 -12.08 12.49
N GLU A 34 6.82 -13.01 12.67
CA GLU A 34 5.40 -12.84 12.30
C GLU A 34 4.66 -11.84 13.19
N GLN A 35 5.05 -11.76 14.47
CA GLN A 35 4.52 -10.78 15.43
C GLN A 35 5.06 -9.37 15.17
N VAL A 36 6.32 -9.24 14.73
CA VAL A 36 6.97 -7.98 14.36
C VAL A 36 6.63 -7.55 12.93
N ILE A 37 6.59 -8.50 11.99
CA ILE A 37 6.29 -8.33 10.58
C ILE A 37 4.82 -8.70 10.34
N MET A 38 3.97 -7.75 10.68
CA MET A 38 2.80 -7.43 9.85
C MET A 38 1.81 -8.56 9.53
N PHE A 39 1.60 -9.59 10.36
CA PHE A 39 0.50 -10.56 10.16
C PHE A 39 -0.65 -10.44 11.18
N ASN A 40 -0.62 -9.42 12.04
CA ASN A 40 -1.70 -9.16 13.02
C ASN A 40 -3.10 -9.02 12.39
N TRP A 41 -3.17 -8.57 11.14
CA TRP A 41 -4.44 -8.45 10.41
C TRP A 41 -4.95 -9.79 9.86
N GLN A 42 -4.08 -10.78 9.62
CA GLN A 42 -4.50 -12.14 9.26
C GLN A 42 -5.07 -12.90 10.46
N ARG A 43 -4.51 -12.69 11.66
CA ARG A 43 -4.84 -13.49 12.85
C ARG A 43 -6.21 -13.19 13.49
N SER A 44 -6.91 -12.15 13.06
CA SER A 44 -8.02 -11.55 13.83
C SER A 44 -9.39 -11.54 13.15
N GLY A 45 -9.55 -12.19 11.98
CA GLY A 45 -10.79 -12.09 11.19
C GLY A 45 -11.14 -10.64 10.81
N SER A 46 -10.19 -9.72 10.96
CA SER A 46 -10.40 -8.28 10.83
C SER A 46 -10.80 -7.90 9.40
N LEU A 47 -10.21 -8.55 8.39
CA LEU A 47 -10.60 -8.43 6.99
C LEU A 47 -12.02 -8.96 6.73
N LYS A 48 -12.39 -10.12 7.30
CA LYS A 48 -13.76 -10.66 7.17
C LYS A 48 -14.76 -9.69 7.77
N ARG A 49 -14.45 -9.12 8.94
CA ARG A 49 -15.24 -8.06 9.57
C ARG A 49 -15.31 -6.80 8.70
N PHE A 50 -14.20 -6.35 8.11
CA PHE A 50 -14.16 -5.23 7.18
C PHE A 50 -15.12 -5.44 6.00
N PHE A 51 -14.98 -6.56 5.27
CA PHE A 51 -15.82 -6.85 4.12
C PHE A 51 -17.29 -7.03 4.51
N ARG A 52 -17.58 -7.59 5.69
CA ARG A 52 -18.96 -7.69 6.19
C ARG A 52 -19.60 -6.32 6.44
N ILE A 53 -18.87 -5.39 7.08
CA ILE A 53 -19.35 -4.01 7.32
C ILE A 53 -19.48 -3.25 6.00
N LEU A 54 -18.52 -3.43 5.09
CA LEU A 54 -18.54 -2.79 3.78
C LEU A 54 -19.71 -3.30 2.94
N HIS A 55 -19.94 -4.62 2.95
CA HIS A 55 -21.07 -5.25 2.27
C HIS A 55 -22.40 -4.81 2.89
N SER A 56 -22.53 -4.69 4.20
CA SER A 56 -23.80 -4.26 4.84
C SER A 56 -24.16 -2.80 4.57
N ALA A 57 -23.24 -2.00 4.05
CA ALA A 57 -23.49 -0.61 3.69
C ALA A 57 -24.22 -0.46 2.34
N ASN A 58 -23.91 -1.31 1.37
CA ASN A 58 -24.35 -1.17 -0.03
C ASN A 58 -24.65 -2.50 -0.73
N GLU A 59 -24.69 -3.61 0.02
CA GLU A 59 -24.85 -4.98 -0.50
C GLU A 59 -23.81 -5.35 -1.56
N GLY A 60 -22.60 -4.77 -1.47
CA GLY A 60 -21.55 -5.00 -2.46
C GLY A 60 -21.87 -4.47 -3.86
N ARG A 61 -22.89 -3.62 -4.04
CA ARG A 61 -23.28 -3.08 -5.36
C ARG A 61 -22.14 -2.31 -6.02
N GLY A 62 -21.37 -1.54 -5.24
CA GLY A 62 -20.25 -0.77 -5.78
C GLY A 62 -19.13 -1.65 -6.31
N VAL A 63 -18.77 -2.71 -5.59
CA VAL A 63 -17.77 -3.69 -6.04
C VAL A 63 -18.27 -4.47 -7.26
N ARG A 64 -19.55 -4.87 -7.30
CA ARG A 64 -20.15 -5.58 -8.45
C ARG A 64 -20.17 -4.71 -9.71
N LYS A 65 -20.63 -3.46 -9.61
CA LYS A 65 -20.67 -2.54 -10.76
C LYS A 65 -19.27 -2.18 -11.29
N ASN A 66 -18.28 -2.11 -10.39
CA ASN A 66 -16.89 -1.83 -10.74
C ASN A 66 -16.02 -3.11 -10.79
N HIS A 67 -16.62 -4.27 -11.08
CA HIS A 67 -15.91 -5.56 -11.09
C HIS A 67 -14.70 -5.54 -12.03
N ASP A 68 -14.82 -4.92 -13.21
CA ASP A 68 -13.71 -4.83 -14.17
C ASP A 68 -12.52 -4.03 -13.64
N GLU A 69 -12.76 -2.98 -12.85
CA GLU A 69 -11.68 -2.23 -12.18
C GLU A 69 -10.97 -3.09 -11.14
N MET A 70 -11.71 -3.93 -10.41
CA MET A 70 -11.17 -4.85 -9.41
C MET A 70 -10.37 -5.99 -10.06
N VAL A 71 -10.88 -6.58 -11.15
CA VAL A 71 -10.17 -7.59 -11.94
C VAL A 71 -8.90 -7.02 -12.54
N ARG A 72 -8.96 -5.80 -13.07
CA ARG A 72 -7.79 -5.10 -13.63
C ARG A 72 -6.72 -4.89 -12.55
N LEU A 73 -7.10 -4.41 -11.37
CA LEU A 73 -6.18 -4.26 -10.23
C LEU A 73 -5.54 -5.61 -9.86
N ASN A 74 -6.34 -6.66 -9.69
CA ASN A 74 -5.84 -8.00 -9.34
C ASN A 74 -4.87 -8.54 -10.40
N ARG A 75 -5.15 -8.29 -11.69
CA ARG A 75 -4.25 -8.67 -12.79
C ARG A 75 -2.90 -7.94 -12.70
N TRP A 76 -2.93 -6.63 -12.49
CA TRP A 76 -1.72 -5.82 -12.30
C TRP A 76 -0.91 -6.26 -11.07
N MET A 77 -1.57 -6.47 -9.93
CA MET A 77 -0.89 -6.91 -8.71
C MET A 77 -0.37 -8.34 -8.80
N ARG A 78 -1.03 -9.20 -9.58
CA ARG A 78 -0.52 -10.55 -9.91
C ARG A 78 0.74 -10.46 -10.77
N TRP A 79 0.73 -9.61 -11.79
CA TRP A 79 1.91 -9.40 -12.62
C TRP A 79 3.08 -8.85 -11.79
N TYR A 80 2.83 -7.84 -10.96
CA TYR A 80 3.82 -7.30 -10.02
C TYR A 80 4.37 -8.38 -9.08
N ARG A 81 3.52 -9.18 -8.43
CA ARG A 81 3.97 -10.27 -7.55
C ARG A 81 4.83 -11.29 -8.30
N ASN A 82 4.40 -11.74 -9.48
CA ASN A 82 5.17 -12.69 -10.28
C ASN A 82 6.52 -12.09 -10.70
N PHE A 83 6.53 -10.81 -11.04
CA PHE A 83 7.76 -10.07 -11.31
C PHE A 83 8.68 -10.04 -10.09
N MET A 84 8.17 -9.74 -8.89
CA MET A 84 8.96 -9.74 -7.65
C MET A 84 9.53 -11.12 -7.34
N ILE A 85 8.76 -12.20 -7.54
CA ILE A 85 9.23 -13.58 -7.38
C ILE A 85 10.38 -13.86 -8.37
N LEU A 86 10.19 -13.54 -9.65
CA LEU A 86 11.22 -13.76 -10.67
C LEU A 86 12.48 -12.94 -10.38
N TYR A 87 12.33 -11.68 -9.95
CA TYR A 87 13.41 -10.80 -9.55
C TYR A 87 14.19 -11.40 -8.36
N SER A 88 13.50 -11.83 -7.30
CA SER A 88 14.11 -12.50 -6.15
C SER A 88 14.86 -13.78 -6.54
N LEU A 89 14.28 -14.61 -7.42
CA LEU A 89 14.93 -15.83 -7.91
C LEU A 89 16.19 -15.50 -8.72
N PHE A 90 16.13 -14.51 -9.61
CA PHE A 90 17.29 -14.04 -10.37
C PHE A 90 18.43 -13.63 -9.45
N PHE A 91 18.18 -12.80 -8.43
CA PHE A 91 19.20 -12.40 -7.46
C PHE A 91 19.73 -13.57 -6.63
N THR A 92 18.85 -14.49 -6.22
CA THR A 92 19.26 -15.70 -5.49
C THR A 92 20.23 -16.55 -6.33
N VAL A 93 19.90 -16.81 -7.59
CA VAL A 93 20.77 -17.55 -8.52
C VAL A 93 22.07 -16.81 -8.77
N TYR A 94 22.02 -15.49 -8.95
CA TYR A 94 23.20 -14.64 -9.15
C TYR A 94 24.21 -14.77 -7.99
N PHE A 95 23.73 -14.69 -6.74
CA PHE A 95 24.60 -14.83 -5.56
C PHE A 95 25.08 -16.27 -5.33
N ILE A 96 24.23 -17.28 -5.59
CA ILE A 96 24.63 -18.70 -5.49
C ILE A 96 25.70 -19.07 -6.51
N SER A 97 25.68 -18.44 -7.69
CA SER A 97 26.67 -18.67 -8.75
C SER A 97 28.08 -18.18 -8.39
N GLY A 98 28.26 -17.54 -7.23
CA GLY A 98 29.56 -17.05 -6.75
C GLY A 98 30.05 -15.79 -7.48
N ILE A 99 29.19 -15.17 -8.31
CA ILE A 99 29.52 -13.95 -9.03
C ILE A 99 29.69 -12.81 -8.02
N ARG A 100 30.85 -12.16 -8.07
CA ARG A 100 31.19 -11.08 -7.15
C ARG A 100 30.71 -9.72 -7.69
N PRO A 101 29.74 -9.03 -7.04
CA PRO A 101 29.27 -7.74 -7.52
C PRO A 101 30.38 -6.71 -7.55
N TYR A 102 30.39 -5.89 -8.59
CA TYR A 102 31.29 -4.78 -8.79
C TYR A 102 31.19 -3.76 -7.65
N GLY A 103 32.36 -3.39 -7.13
CA GLY A 103 32.51 -2.38 -6.08
C GLY A 103 31.98 -2.80 -4.71
N MET A 104 31.71 -4.08 -4.48
CA MET A 104 31.41 -4.60 -3.15
C MET A 104 32.72 -4.98 -2.44
N ASP A 105 32.96 -4.37 -1.28
CA ASP A 105 34.08 -4.75 -0.41
C ASP A 105 33.78 -6.09 0.27
N TRP A 106 34.31 -7.16 -0.32
CA TRP A 106 34.15 -8.51 0.18
C TRP A 106 34.76 -8.73 1.56
N HIS A 107 35.83 -8.02 1.92
CA HIS A 107 36.41 -8.10 3.26
C HIS A 107 35.45 -7.51 4.30
N LEU A 108 34.80 -6.39 3.98
CA LEU A 108 33.78 -5.82 4.85
C LEU A 108 32.56 -6.75 4.99
N VAL A 109 32.07 -7.31 3.87
CA VAL A 109 30.90 -8.20 3.88
C VAL A 109 31.17 -9.49 4.67
N THR A 110 32.31 -10.12 4.45
CA THR A 110 32.73 -11.32 5.20
C THR A 110 32.95 -11.01 6.67
N ARG A 111 33.44 -9.82 7.02
CA ARG A 111 33.57 -9.37 8.42
C ARG A 111 32.22 -9.21 9.12
N ILE A 112 31.21 -8.66 8.42
CA ILE A 112 29.87 -8.47 8.97
C ILE A 112 29.13 -9.81 9.11
N LEU A 113 29.21 -10.67 8.09
CA LEU A 113 28.47 -11.93 8.03
C LEU A 113 29.22 -13.10 8.68
N TYR A 114 30.48 -12.94 9.08
CA TYR A 114 31.41 -13.97 9.59
C TYR A 114 31.73 -15.13 8.61
N PHE A 115 30.75 -15.60 7.84
CA PHE A 115 30.90 -16.68 6.86
C PHE A 115 30.24 -16.30 5.52
N GLU A 116 30.91 -16.60 4.41
CA GLU A 116 30.38 -16.37 3.06
C GLU A 116 29.05 -17.11 2.81
N ARG A 117 28.89 -18.31 3.38
CA ARG A 117 27.66 -19.10 3.25
C ARG A 117 26.44 -18.42 3.87
N LEU A 118 26.64 -17.54 4.85
CA LEU A 118 25.54 -16.77 5.47
C LEU A 118 24.99 -15.70 4.52
N LEU A 119 25.74 -15.29 3.48
CA LEU A 119 25.22 -14.40 2.44
C LEU A 119 24.06 -15.04 1.67
N ILE A 120 24.13 -16.35 1.40
CA ILE A 120 23.05 -17.08 0.72
C ILE A 120 21.79 -17.08 1.59
N VAL A 121 21.94 -17.37 2.89
CA VAL A 121 20.83 -17.35 3.85
C VAL A 121 20.22 -15.95 3.95
N TYR A 122 21.05 -14.91 3.97
CA TYR A 122 20.61 -13.51 3.97
C TYR A 122 19.80 -13.16 2.71
N VAL A 123 20.28 -13.52 1.52
CA VAL A 123 19.59 -13.28 0.24
C VAL A 123 18.27 -14.05 0.15
N LEU A 124 18.22 -15.29 0.64
CA LEU A 124 16.99 -16.07 0.72
C LEU A 124 15.97 -15.43 1.68
N THR A 125 16.44 -14.94 2.83
CA THR A 125 15.60 -14.25 3.82
C THR A 125 15.02 -12.96 3.24
N LEU A 126 15.86 -12.13 2.59
CA LEU A 126 15.41 -10.93 1.90
C LEU A 126 14.40 -11.23 0.79
N SER A 127 14.64 -12.28 -0.01
CA SER A 127 13.74 -12.72 -1.06
C SER A 127 12.37 -13.14 -0.50
N TYR A 128 12.35 -13.89 0.59
CA TYR A 128 11.13 -14.27 1.28
C TYR A 128 10.35 -13.04 1.78
N LEU A 129 11.04 -12.09 2.44
CA LEU A 129 10.43 -10.86 2.92
C LEU A 129 9.86 -10.01 1.77
N LEU A 130 10.58 -9.90 0.66
CA LEU A 130 10.14 -9.14 -0.52
C LEU A 130 8.87 -9.72 -1.14
N ILE A 131 8.78 -11.05 -1.22
CA ILE A 131 7.57 -11.75 -1.69
C ILE A 131 6.42 -11.49 -0.70
N GLY A 132 6.68 -11.62 0.60
CA GLY A 132 5.72 -11.31 1.66
C GLY A 132 5.13 -9.90 1.50
N TRP A 133 6.00 -8.88 1.43
CA TRP A 133 5.58 -7.49 1.23
C TRP A 133 4.75 -7.29 -0.03
N SER A 134 5.09 -7.96 -1.14
CA SER A 134 4.30 -7.87 -2.37
C SER A 134 2.86 -8.36 -2.20
N ILE A 135 2.65 -9.41 -1.39
CA ILE A 135 1.32 -9.95 -1.07
C ILE A 135 0.56 -8.98 -0.16
N GLN A 136 1.23 -8.44 0.86
CA GLN A 136 0.62 -7.49 1.79
C GLN A 136 0.18 -6.21 1.06
N LEU A 137 1.03 -5.67 0.19
CA LEU A 137 0.70 -4.54 -0.68
C LEU A 137 -0.50 -4.83 -1.60
N HIS A 138 -0.60 -6.03 -2.15
CA HIS A 138 -1.75 -6.43 -2.95
C HIS A 138 -3.04 -6.33 -2.14
N ILE A 139 -3.07 -6.88 -0.93
CA ILE A 139 -4.28 -6.86 -0.12
C ILE A 139 -4.58 -5.43 0.36
N TYR A 140 -3.56 -4.66 0.73
CA TYR A 140 -3.68 -3.23 1.03
C TYR A 140 -4.41 -2.47 -0.09
N CYS A 141 -3.93 -2.62 -1.33
CA CYS A 141 -4.53 -1.97 -2.49
C CYS A 141 -5.95 -2.47 -2.76
N PHE A 142 -6.19 -3.77 -2.62
CA PHE A 142 -7.48 -4.38 -2.87
C PHE A 142 -8.55 -3.86 -1.89
N CYS A 143 -8.25 -3.83 -0.59
CA CYS A 143 -9.18 -3.36 0.44
C CYS A 143 -9.53 -1.87 0.27
N ILE A 144 -8.53 -1.03 0.00
CA ILE A 144 -8.75 0.40 -0.28
C ILE A 144 -9.58 0.57 -1.55
N ARG A 145 -9.31 -0.21 -2.60
CA ARG A 145 -10.06 -0.15 -3.86
C ARG A 145 -11.52 -0.56 -3.68
N ALA A 146 -11.78 -1.62 -2.90
CA ALA A 146 -13.14 -2.06 -2.58
C ALA A 146 -13.92 -0.96 -1.85
N ALA A 147 -13.34 -0.35 -0.81
CA ALA A 147 -13.95 0.78 -0.11
C ALA A 147 -14.23 1.96 -1.05
N LEU A 148 -13.28 2.28 -1.93
CA LEU A 148 -13.42 3.35 -2.91
C LEU A 148 -14.56 3.10 -3.91
N CYS A 149 -14.73 1.85 -4.37
CA CYS A 149 -15.82 1.49 -5.28
C CYS A 149 -17.19 1.64 -4.60
N GLU A 150 -17.30 1.23 -3.34
CA GLU A 150 -18.56 1.38 -2.58
C GLU A 150 -18.91 2.84 -2.30
N ILE A 151 -17.95 3.66 -1.90
CA ILE A 151 -18.18 5.10 -1.70
C ILE A 151 -18.56 5.77 -3.01
N ARG A 152 -17.89 5.43 -4.12
CA ARG A 152 -18.23 5.97 -5.45
C ARG A 152 -19.66 5.60 -5.84
N GLN A 153 -20.07 4.35 -5.62
CA GLN A 153 -21.43 3.93 -5.93
C GLN A 153 -22.45 4.64 -5.04
N PHE A 154 -22.16 4.81 -3.76
CA PHE A 154 -23.00 5.59 -2.85
C PHE A 154 -23.17 7.04 -3.33
N ILE A 155 -22.10 7.69 -3.78
CA ILE A 155 -22.17 9.05 -4.37
C ILE A 155 -23.06 9.06 -5.61
N ASN A 156 -22.86 8.10 -6.53
CA ASN A 156 -23.65 8.03 -7.76
C ASN A 156 -25.13 7.81 -7.46
N ASP A 157 -25.47 6.88 -6.56
CA ASP A 157 -26.85 6.65 -6.10
C ASP A 157 -27.45 7.96 -5.54
N ALA A 158 -26.67 8.73 -4.78
CA ALA A 158 -27.13 9.98 -4.17
C ALA A 158 -27.33 11.15 -5.15
N VAL A 159 -26.69 11.09 -6.31
CA VAL A 159 -26.82 12.11 -7.37
C VAL A 159 -27.91 11.75 -8.37
N GLU A 160 -28.07 10.45 -8.65
CA GLU A 160 -29.02 9.95 -9.67
C GLU A 160 -30.44 9.82 -9.12
N MET A 161 -30.63 9.80 -7.80
CA MET A 161 -31.95 9.61 -7.18
C MET A 161 -32.92 10.76 -7.50
N LYS A 162 -34.10 10.39 -8.01
CA LYS A 162 -35.24 11.30 -8.20
C LYS A 162 -36.41 10.79 -7.35
N CYS A 163 -36.94 11.63 -6.48
CA CYS A 163 -38.05 11.25 -5.61
C CYS A 163 -39.37 11.74 -6.21
N ALA A 164 -40.41 10.91 -6.19
CA ALA A 164 -41.74 11.31 -6.65
C ALA A 164 -42.51 12.07 -5.56
N SER A 165 -42.12 11.92 -4.29
CA SER A 165 -42.81 12.55 -3.14
C SER A 165 -41.85 13.02 -2.05
N GLU A 166 -42.32 13.92 -1.17
CA GLU A 166 -41.57 14.36 0.01
C GLU A 166 -41.28 13.22 0.99
N LYS A 167 -42.24 12.31 1.20
CA LYS A 167 -42.07 11.15 2.08
C LYS A 167 -40.94 10.24 1.59
N GLU A 168 -40.89 10.00 0.28
CA GLU A 168 -39.83 9.23 -0.36
C GLU A 168 -38.47 9.93 -0.22
N ALA A 169 -38.41 11.25 -0.40
CA ALA A 169 -37.18 12.01 -0.22
C ALA A 169 -36.65 11.94 1.23
N ILE A 170 -37.52 12.06 2.23
CA ILE A 170 -37.15 11.93 3.64
C ILE A 170 -36.66 10.50 3.96
N ALA A 171 -37.35 9.48 3.44
CA ALA A 171 -36.94 8.09 3.59
C ALA A 171 -35.56 7.85 2.96
N PHE A 172 -35.34 8.37 1.75
CA PHE A 172 -34.07 8.30 1.04
C PHE A 172 -32.92 8.93 1.84
N PHE A 173 -33.11 10.13 2.40
CA PHE A 173 -32.09 10.78 3.23
C PHE A 173 -31.79 9.98 4.50
N THR A 174 -32.83 9.45 5.14
CA THR A 174 -32.69 8.63 6.35
C THR A 174 -31.88 7.37 6.06
N GLU A 175 -32.19 6.66 4.97
CA GLU A 175 -31.43 5.49 4.52
C GLU A 175 -30.00 5.87 4.14
N SER A 176 -29.80 6.97 3.42
CA SER A 176 -28.49 7.45 3.00
C SER A 176 -27.58 7.81 4.18
N ILE A 177 -28.14 8.39 5.25
CA ILE A 177 -27.41 8.61 6.51
C ILE A 177 -26.94 7.28 7.08
N GLN A 178 -27.82 6.28 7.18
CA GLN A 178 -27.45 4.96 7.71
C GLN A 178 -26.37 4.28 6.87
N ARG A 179 -26.50 4.33 5.53
CA ARG A 179 -25.49 3.80 4.60
C ARG A 179 -24.14 4.51 4.77
N ASN A 180 -24.15 5.84 4.85
CA ASN A 180 -22.94 6.63 5.08
C ASN A 180 -22.28 6.28 6.41
N VAL A 181 -23.04 6.12 7.49
CA VAL A 181 -22.50 5.71 8.81
C VAL A 181 -21.81 4.34 8.71
N ARG A 182 -22.40 3.37 8.00
CA ARG A 182 -21.78 2.04 7.79
C ARG A 182 -20.51 2.14 6.93
N LEU A 183 -20.51 2.95 5.87
CA LEU A 183 -19.31 3.19 5.05
C LEU A 183 -18.19 3.84 5.87
N SER A 184 -18.51 4.88 6.65
CA SER A 184 -17.57 5.53 7.55
C SER A 184 -16.99 4.56 8.58
N LEU A 185 -17.83 3.67 9.13
CA LEU A 185 -17.38 2.60 10.03
C LEU A 185 -16.46 1.61 9.32
N ALA A 186 -16.77 1.22 8.09
CA ALA A 186 -15.91 0.34 7.28
C ALA A 186 -14.55 0.98 7.02
N VAL A 187 -14.50 2.28 6.69
CA VAL A 187 -13.24 3.00 6.46
C VAL A 187 -12.42 3.16 7.76
N ARG A 188 -13.06 3.42 8.90
CA ARG A 188 -12.36 3.45 10.20
C ARG A 188 -11.79 2.08 10.56
N HIS A 189 -12.55 1.02 10.33
CA HIS A 189 -12.07 -0.34 10.58
C HIS A 189 -10.94 -0.72 9.60
N LEU A 190 -11.00 -0.26 8.35
CA LEU A 190 -9.91 -0.36 7.39
C LEU A 190 -8.65 0.38 7.88
N ASP A 191 -8.81 1.57 8.45
CA ASP A 191 -7.71 2.33 9.03
C ASP A 191 -7.05 1.58 10.19
N GLU A 192 -7.83 1.03 11.13
CA GLU A 192 -7.31 0.23 12.24
C GLU A 192 -6.46 -0.96 11.76
N ILE A 193 -6.86 -1.60 10.66
CA ILE A 193 -6.12 -2.71 10.06
C ILE A 193 -4.82 -2.23 9.41
N LEU A 194 -4.87 -1.11 8.66
CA LEU A 194 -3.81 -0.73 7.75
C LEU A 194 -2.87 0.36 8.27
N LYS A 195 -3.21 1.11 9.32
CA LYS A 195 -2.42 2.27 9.77
C LYS A 195 -1.01 1.93 10.24
N ARG A 196 -0.83 0.77 10.88
CA ARG A 196 0.49 0.26 11.30
C ARG A 196 1.29 -0.23 10.11
N PHE A 197 0.63 -0.96 9.21
CA PHE A 197 1.21 -1.44 7.96
C PHE A 197 1.75 -0.26 7.13
N ALA A 198 0.88 0.71 6.83
CA ALA A 198 1.24 1.89 6.04
C ALA A 198 2.39 2.69 6.67
N PHE A 199 2.40 2.84 7.99
CA PHE A 199 3.49 3.54 8.68
C PHE A 199 4.84 2.85 8.48
N PHE A 200 4.93 1.57 8.78
CA PHE A 200 6.20 0.83 8.67
C PHE A 200 6.65 0.69 7.22
N GLU A 201 5.73 0.41 6.29
CA GLU A 201 6.06 0.35 4.86
C GLU A 201 6.64 1.68 4.36
N ILE A 202 6.01 2.81 4.74
CA ILE A 202 6.52 4.13 4.35
C ILE A 202 7.87 4.42 5.03
N ALA A 203 8.02 4.07 6.30
CA ALA A 203 9.26 4.25 7.05
C ALA A 203 10.43 3.41 6.48
N ILE A 204 10.15 2.27 5.85
CA ILE A 204 11.16 1.42 5.20
C ILE A 204 11.40 1.88 3.75
N ILE A 205 10.35 2.16 2.98
CA ILE A 205 10.50 2.45 1.55
C ILE A 205 11.18 3.79 1.29
N ILE A 206 11.01 4.80 2.16
CA ILE A 206 11.67 6.10 2.03
C ILE A 206 13.21 5.94 2.05
N PRO A 207 13.83 5.39 3.12
CA PRO A 207 15.27 5.19 3.14
C PRO A 207 15.73 4.21 2.07
N CYS A 208 14.99 3.13 1.81
CA CYS A 208 15.33 2.20 0.72
C CYS A 208 15.41 2.91 -0.63
N THR A 209 14.41 3.72 -0.99
CA THR A 209 14.41 4.48 -2.24
C THR A 209 15.61 5.42 -2.30
N LEU A 210 15.91 6.14 -1.21
CA LEU A 210 17.04 7.06 -1.14
C LEU A 210 18.38 6.35 -1.34
N PHE A 211 18.65 5.32 -0.56
CA PHE A 211 19.94 4.62 -0.59
C PHE A 211 20.12 3.84 -1.89
N VAL A 212 19.08 3.19 -2.41
CA VAL A 212 19.18 2.48 -3.69
C VAL A 212 19.38 3.47 -4.84
N THR A 213 18.68 4.61 -4.85
CA THR A 213 18.89 5.65 -5.87
C THR A 213 20.30 6.21 -5.80
N PHE A 214 20.77 6.56 -4.61
CA PHE A 214 22.15 7.03 -4.39
C PHE A 214 23.18 5.99 -4.84
N ALA A 215 23.03 4.73 -4.42
CA ALA A 215 23.93 3.64 -4.81
C ALA A 215 23.94 3.42 -6.34
N THR A 216 22.78 3.52 -6.99
CA THR A 216 22.66 3.40 -8.46
C THR A 216 23.42 4.52 -9.17
N ILE A 217 23.30 5.76 -8.70
CA ILE A 217 24.02 6.91 -9.25
C ILE A 217 25.54 6.73 -9.07
N MET A 218 25.97 6.28 -7.89
CA MET A 218 27.38 6.03 -7.58
C MET A 218 27.96 4.89 -8.42
N LYS A 219 27.14 3.89 -8.77
CA LYS A 219 27.51 2.74 -9.62
C LYS A 219 27.26 2.97 -11.11
N ARG A 220 27.14 4.21 -11.59
CA ARG A 220 26.90 4.50 -13.02
C ARG A 220 27.94 3.93 -14.00
N LYS A 221 29.13 3.57 -13.52
CA LYS A 221 30.21 2.94 -14.31
C LYS A 221 30.27 1.41 -14.17
N ALA A 222 29.36 0.81 -13.39
CA ALA A 222 29.33 -0.64 -13.20
C ALA A 222 28.90 -1.35 -14.50
N PRO A 223 29.25 -2.64 -14.67
CA PRO A 223 28.77 -3.45 -15.79
C PRO A 223 27.24 -3.41 -15.92
N MET A 224 26.73 -3.43 -17.16
CA MET A 224 25.28 -3.33 -17.42
C MET A 224 24.45 -4.42 -16.72
N ILE A 225 25.03 -5.62 -16.54
CA ILE A 225 24.39 -6.73 -15.82
C ILE A 225 24.10 -6.41 -14.35
N GLU A 226 24.85 -5.48 -13.74
CA GLU A 226 24.62 -5.01 -12.38
C GLU A 226 23.88 -3.67 -12.34
N PHE A 227 24.11 -2.81 -13.33
CA PHE A 227 23.47 -1.51 -13.39
C PHE A 227 21.97 -1.60 -13.68
N ILE A 228 21.55 -2.41 -14.66
CA ILE A 228 20.13 -2.54 -15.04
C ILE A 228 19.25 -3.01 -13.86
N PRO A 229 19.59 -4.08 -13.11
CA PRO A 229 18.78 -4.51 -11.97
C PRO A 229 18.64 -3.43 -10.90
N ASN A 230 19.69 -2.61 -10.66
CA ASN A 230 19.62 -1.50 -9.72
C ASN A 230 18.65 -0.40 -10.19
N VAL A 231 18.69 -0.04 -11.48
CA VAL A 231 17.72 0.91 -12.06
C VAL A 231 16.28 0.39 -11.95
N VAL A 232 16.07 -0.89 -12.21
CA VAL A 232 14.78 -1.56 -12.03
C VAL A 232 14.33 -1.49 -10.57
N LEU A 233 15.23 -1.71 -9.62
CA LEU A 233 14.94 -1.61 -8.19
C LEU A 233 14.55 -0.18 -7.79
N VAL A 234 15.27 0.85 -8.26
CA VAL A 234 14.91 2.26 -8.05
C VAL A 234 13.49 2.52 -8.53
N PHE A 235 13.18 2.11 -9.76
CA PHE A 235 11.84 2.29 -10.33
C PHE A 235 10.77 1.58 -9.52
N MET A 236 11.02 0.35 -9.07
CA MET A 236 10.12 -0.41 -8.21
C MET A 236 9.90 0.27 -6.86
N CYS A 237 10.95 0.81 -6.23
CA CYS A 237 10.85 1.54 -4.98
C CYS A 237 9.99 2.81 -5.12
N ILE A 238 10.19 3.58 -6.18
CA ILE A 238 9.39 4.77 -6.49
C ILE A 238 7.93 4.40 -6.74
N LEU A 239 7.67 3.37 -7.54
CA LEU A 239 6.32 2.87 -7.80
C LEU A 239 5.64 2.38 -6.52
N LEU A 240 6.36 1.66 -5.66
CA LEU A 240 5.85 1.16 -4.39
C LEU A 240 5.45 2.30 -3.47
N PHE A 241 6.34 3.29 -3.30
CA PHE A 241 6.04 4.50 -2.56
C PHE A 241 4.81 5.23 -3.14
N HIS A 242 4.73 5.33 -4.47
CA HIS A 242 3.57 5.93 -5.14
C HIS A 242 2.28 5.18 -4.83
N VAL A 243 2.26 3.86 -4.97
CA VAL A 243 1.06 3.02 -4.73
C VAL A 243 0.60 3.07 -3.28
N LEU A 244 1.54 2.98 -2.33
CA LEU A 244 1.29 3.06 -0.88
C LEU A 244 0.66 4.38 -0.49
N THR A 245 1.07 5.47 -1.15
CA THR A 245 0.63 6.82 -0.78
C THR A 245 -0.62 7.27 -1.55
N ILE A 246 -0.72 6.96 -2.85
CA ILE A 246 -1.81 7.47 -3.71
C ILE A 246 -3.14 6.77 -3.46
N SER A 247 -3.12 5.47 -3.17
CA SER A 247 -4.32 4.66 -2.97
C SER A 247 -5.18 5.18 -1.81
N PRO A 248 -4.65 5.34 -0.59
CA PRO A 248 -5.39 5.91 0.54
C PRO A 248 -5.74 7.39 0.33
N ALA A 249 -4.86 8.18 -0.30
CA ALA A 249 -5.17 9.57 -0.62
C ALA A 249 -6.35 9.70 -1.60
N ARG A 250 -6.50 8.77 -2.55
CA ARG A 250 -7.68 8.70 -3.43
C ARG A 250 -8.94 8.39 -2.66
N LEU A 251 -8.90 7.46 -1.70
CA LEU A 251 -10.03 7.14 -0.83
C LEU A 251 -10.47 8.37 -0.02
N GLN A 252 -9.53 9.04 0.65
CA GLN A 252 -9.80 10.27 1.41
C GLN A 252 -10.42 11.36 0.52
N ASN A 253 -9.89 11.55 -0.69
CA ASN A 253 -10.44 12.52 -1.63
C ASN A 253 -11.87 12.18 -2.06
N GLN A 254 -12.20 10.89 -2.24
CA GLN A 254 -13.55 10.48 -2.57
C GLN A 254 -14.53 10.76 -1.41
N VAL A 255 -14.14 10.44 -0.17
CA VAL A 255 -14.96 10.76 1.01
C VAL A 255 -15.21 12.27 1.12
N LYS A 256 -14.17 13.10 0.93
CA LYS A 256 -14.31 14.57 0.95
C LYS A 256 -15.19 15.09 -0.19
N LYS A 257 -15.13 14.47 -1.37
CA LYS A 257 -15.94 14.85 -2.52
C LYS A 257 -17.42 14.56 -2.31
N THR A 258 -17.80 13.54 -1.53
CA THR A 258 -19.19 13.15 -1.28
C THR A 258 -20.06 14.36 -0.89
N ARG A 259 -19.61 15.15 0.09
CA ARG A 259 -20.34 16.35 0.53
C ARG A 259 -20.43 17.40 -0.56
N SER A 260 -19.31 17.70 -1.24
CA SER A 260 -19.27 18.72 -2.29
C SER A 260 -20.21 18.37 -3.46
N VAL A 261 -20.20 17.10 -3.89
CA VAL A 261 -21.07 16.61 -4.96
C VAL A 261 -22.53 16.66 -4.52
N PHE A 262 -22.84 16.26 -3.29
CA PHE A 262 -24.19 16.37 -2.75
C PHE A 262 -24.68 17.83 -2.72
N CYS A 263 -23.89 18.75 -2.17
CA CYS A 263 -24.25 20.17 -2.11
C CYS A 263 -24.37 20.81 -3.50
N SER A 264 -23.60 20.37 -4.50
CA SER A 264 -23.72 20.88 -5.87
C SER A 264 -25.08 20.54 -6.52
N ASN A 265 -25.71 19.44 -6.07
CA ASN A 265 -27.02 19.00 -6.54
C ASN A 265 -28.17 19.47 -5.63
N ILE A 266 -27.92 20.39 -4.70
CA ILE A 266 -28.94 20.81 -3.74
C ILE A 266 -30.19 21.39 -4.40
N ARG A 267 -30.04 21.94 -5.61
CA ARG A 267 -31.15 22.47 -6.42
C ARG A 267 -32.22 21.44 -6.74
N GLN A 268 -31.87 20.15 -6.83
CA GLN A 268 -32.85 19.09 -7.04
C GLN A 268 -33.81 18.95 -5.86
N TRP A 269 -33.40 19.40 -4.66
CA TRP A 269 -34.19 19.28 -3.43
C TRP A 269 -34.99 20.53 -3.08
N ILE A 270 -34.74 21.67 -3.76
CA ILE A 270 -35.45 22.95 -3.55
C ILE A 270 -36.97 22.84 -3.78
N PRO A 271 -37.48 22.08 -4.78
CA PRO A 271 -38.93 22.00 -5.02
C PRO A 271 -39.71 21.29 -3.90
N TYR A 272 -39.03 20.55 -3.03
CA TYR A 272 -39.68 19.87 -1.90
C TYR A 272 -39.74 20.80 -0.69
N GLY A 273 -40.76 20.63 0.15
CA GLY A 273 -41.00 21.48 1.31
C GLY A 273 -39.87 21.49 2.35
N GLN A 274 -40.07 22.31 3.39
CA GLN A 274 -39.06 22.58 4.42
C GLN A 274 -38.56 21.34 5.18
N SER A 275 -39.40 20.30 5.27
CA SER A 275 -39.07 19.01 5.88
C SER A 275 -37.93 18.31 5.14
N VAL A 276 -38.00 18.26 3.81
CA VAL A 276 -36.99 17.64 2.93
C VAL A 276 -35.70 18.44 2.95
N HIS A 277 -35.80 19.77 2.92
CA HIS A 277 -34.63 20.64 3.06
C HIS A 277 -33.89 20.43 4.40
N THR A 278 -34.64 20.29 5.49
CA THR A 278 -34.06 19.99 6.81
C THR A 278 -33.37 18.62 6.81
N ALA A 279 -33.99 17.59 6.23
CA ALA A 279 -33.38 16.27 6.10
C ALA A 279 -32.09 16.30 5.25
N ALA A 280 -32.09 17.05 4.14
CA ALA A 280 -30.91 17.24 3.30
C ALA A 280 -29.76 17.96 4.03
N LEU A 281 -30.07 18.96 4.86
CA LEU A 281 -29.09 19.65 5.70
C LEU A 281 -28.49 18.70 6.76
N VAL A 282 -29.32 17.90 7.42
CA VAL A 282 -28.86 16.87 8.38
C VAL A 282 -27.98 15.85 7.68
N PHE A 283 -28.37 15.37 6.49
CA PHE A 283 -27.53 14.47 5.73
C PHE A 283 -26.19 15.10 5.32
N SER A 284 -26.20 16.35 4.85
CA SER A 284 -24.98 17.11 4.51
C SER A 284 -24.02 17.24 5.69
N SER A 285 -24.52 17.42 6.92
CA SER A 285 -23.68 17.48 8.12
C SER A 285 -23.02 16.12 8.41
N HIS A 286 -23.74 15.01 8.22
CA HIS A 286 -23.17 13.66 8.33
C HIS A 286 -22.13 13.32 7.25
N LEU A 287 -22.19 13.95 6.07
CA LEU A 287 -21.17 13.82 5.02
C LEU A 287 -19.88 14.60 5.33
N GLY A 288 -19.91 15.56 6.25
CA GLY A 288 -18.81 16.45 6.59
C GLY A 288 -17.75 15.89 7.55
N GLN A 289 -17.49 14.59 7.54
CA GLN A 289 -16.56 13.95 8.47
C GLN A 289 -15.10 14.13 8.00
N ASN A 290 -14.34 14.99 8.68
CA ASN A 290 -12.98 15.38 8.26
C ASN A 290 -11.91 14.30 8.49
N ASP A 291 -12.15 13.38 9.43
CA ASP A 291 -11.16 12.41 9.94
C ASP A 291 -11.38 10.99 9.39
N ILE A 292 -11.84 10.90 8.14
CA ILE A 292 -12.10 9.61 7.49
C ILE A 292 -11.09 9.36 6.37
N GLY A 293 -10.27 8.34 6.57
CA GLY A 293 -9.29 7.83 5.63
C GLY A 293 -8.28 6.96 6.35
N VAL A 294 -7.19 6.62 5.66
CA VAL A 294 -6.10 5.84 6.24
C VAL A 294 -5.05 6.78 6.83
N THR A 295 -4.71 6.58 8.08
CA THR A 295 -3.73 7.33 8.86
C THR A 295 -2.42 6.57 8.92
N LEU A 296 -1.32 7.29 9.14
CA LEU A 296 -0.03 6.74 9.53
C LEU A 296 -0.04 6.64 11.05
N TRP A 297 -0.16 5.42 11.59
CA TRP A 297 -0.19 5.16 13.04
C TRP A 297 -1.18 6.06 13.83
N GLY A 298 -2.22 6.62 13.21
CA GLY A 298 -3.14 7.56 13.86
C GLY A 298 -2.64 9.00 14.04
N PHE A 299 -1.40 9.37 13.68
CA PHE A 299 -0.91 10.74 13.87
C PHE A 299 -1.09 11.64 12.62
N ALA A 300 -1.07 11.07 11.42
CA ALA A 300 -1.20 11.85 10.18
C ALA A 300 -2.09 11.14 9.16
N LEU A 301 -3.05 11.88 8.59
CA LEU A 301 -3.90 11.37 7.53
C LEU A 301 -3.14 11.35 6.21
N LEU A 302 -3.11 10.20 5.54
CA LEU A 302 -2.33 10.01 4.32
C LEU A 302 -2.99 10.72 3.13
N SER A 303 -2.57 11.97 2.94
CA SER A 303 -3.18 12.96 2.06
C SER A 303 -2.18 13.45 1.01
N LYS A 304 -2.66 13.95 -0.12
CA LYS A 304 -1.80 14.47 -1.21
C LYS A 304 -0.69 15.44 -0.75
N PRO A 305 -0.97 16.41 0.15
CA PRO A 305 0.09 17.29 0.67
C PRO A 305 1.20 16.54 1.38
N LEU A 306 0.87 15.55 2.22
CA LEU A 306 1.87 14.74 2.93
C LEU A 306 2.78 14.00 1.95
N ILE A 307 2.22 13.45 0.87
CA ILE A 307 2.98 12.77 -0.19
C ILE A 307 3.98 13.73 -0.84
N LEU A 308 3.53 14.95 -1.17
CA LEU A 308 4.38 15.95 -1.82
C LEU A 308 5.52 16.40 -0.90
N THR A 309 5.23 16.62 0.39
CA THR A 309 6.25 16.96 1.40
C THR A 309 7.27 15.84 1.54
N SER A 310 6.84 14.58 1.61
CA SER A 310 7.76 13.44 1.69
C SER A 310 8.65 13.31 0.45
N LEU A 311 8.10 13.47 -0.76
CA LEU A 311 8.88 13.47 -1.99
C LEU A 311 9.91 14.61 -2.04
N SER A 312 9.50 15.82 -1.64
CA SER A 312 10.40 16.98 -1.58
C SER A 312 11.55 16.75 -0.60
N ALA A 313 11.24 16.22 0.59
CA ALA A 313 12.26 15.85 1.58
C ALA A 313 13.22 14.79 1.03
N MET A 314 12.70 13.73 0.38
CA MET A 314 13.53 12.70 -0.25
C MET A 314 14.48 13.27 -1.32
N MET A 315 13.97 14.12 -2.22
CA MET A 315 14.80 14.77 -3.25
C MET A 315 15.88 15.66 -2.63
N THR A 316 15.54 16.40 -1.57
CA THR A 316 16.49 17.25 -0.85
C THR A 316 17.58 16.41 -0.17
N SER A 317 17.22 15.33 0.53
CA SER A 317 18.18 14.42 1.14
C SER A 317 19.09 13.76 0.11
N LEU A 318 18.55 13.33 -1.03
CA LEU A 318 19.36 12.77 -2.12
C LEU A 318 20.35 13.78 -2.68
N ALA A 319 19.92 15.03 -2.89
CA ALA A 319 20.80 16.10 -3.36
C ALA A 319 21.95 16.36 -2.37
N ILE A 320 21.65 16.37 -1.06
CA ILE A 320 22.65 16.52 -0.01
C ILE A 320 23.66 15.36 -0.03
N PHE A 321 23.20 14.10 -0.15
CA PHE A 321 24.09 12.95 -0.24
C PHE A 321 25.02 12.99 -1.45
N LEU A 322 24.51 13.42 -2.61
CA LEU A 322 25.31 13.59 -3.81
C LEU A 322 26.38 14.68 -3.63
N GLN A 323 26.01 15.83 -3.05
CA GLN A 323 26.96 16.91 -2.75
C GLN A 323 28.08 16.46 -1.81
N PHE A 324 27.75 15.76 -0.72
CA PHE A 324 28.76 15.22 0.20
C PHE A 324 29.67 14.21 -0.48
N SER A 325 29.13 13.36 -1.35
CA SER A 325 29.95 12.41 -2.11
C SER A 325 30.93 13.11 -3.05
N ASP A 326 30.52 14.21 -3.69
CA ASP A 326 31.39 14.94 -4.61
C ASP A 326 32.44 15.77 -3.84
N CYS A 327 32.09 16.33 -2.68
CA CYS A 327 33.06 16.97 -1.78
C CYS A 327 34.14 15.97 -1.32
N LYS A 328 33.74 14.74 -0.94
CA LYS A 328 34.71 13.69 -0.56
C LYS A 328 35.70 13.38 -1.68
N LYS A 329 35.21 13.20 -2.92
CA LYS A 329 36.09 12.94 -4.08
C LYS A 329 37.11 14.06 -4.30
N LYS A 330 36.68 15.32 -4.19
CA LYS A 330 37.58 16.47 -4.31
C LYS A 330 38.63 16.52 -3.19
N LEU A 331 38.25 16.16 -1.97
CA LEU A 331 39.18 16.10 -0.85
C LEU A 331 40.23 15.00 -1.06
N ASP A 332 39.81 13.83 -1.53
CA ASP A 332 40.69 12.70 -1.84
C ASP A 332 41.68 13.07 -2.97
N GLU A 333 41.24 13.84 -3.98
CA GLU A 333 42.10 14.38 -5.04
C GLU A 333 43.12 15.41 -4.54
N VAL A 334 42.73 16.28 -3.59
CA VAL A 334 43.61 17.34 -3.05
C VAL A 334 44.61 16.82 -2.03
N HIS A 335 44.23 15.86 -1.20
CA HIS A 335 45.10 15.34 -0.14
C HIS A 335 45.98 14.17 -0.57
N GLY A 336 45.87 13.70 -1.81
CA GLY A 336 46.82 12.74 -2.38
C GLY A 336 47.06 11.55 -1.47
N PHE A 337 46.02 11.01 -0.83
CA PHE A 337 46.16 9.74 -0.14
C PHE A 337 46.52 8.71 -1.21
N PRO A 338 47.72 8.10 -1.16
CA PRO A 338 48.11 7.14 -2.17
C PRO A 338 47.08 6.01 -2.15
N ASN A 339 46.53 5.69 -3.31
CA ASN A 339 45.66 4.53 -3.52
C ASN A 339 46.40 3.28 -3.02
N SER A 340 46.17 2.89 -1.76
CA SER A 340 46.60 1.63 -1.20
C SER A 340 45.68 0.54 -1.73
N THR A 341 45.78 0.22 -3.03
CA THR A 341 45.32 -1.03 -3.65
C THR A 341 45.67 -1.04 -5.15
N THR A 342 46.96 -1.14 -5.44
CA THR A 342 47.42 -2.03 -6.51
C THR A 342 48.37 -3.00 -5.84
N ILE A 343 47.80 -4.10 -5.32
CA ILE A 343 48.53 -5.34 -5.08
C ILE A 343 48.02 -6.25 -6.19
N ASP A 344 48.94 -6.62 -7.07
CA ASP A 344 48.74 -7.51 -8.22
C ASP A 344 48.12 -8.87 -7.85
#